data_AF-A0A443RW99-F1
#
_entry.id   AF-A0A443RW99-F1
#
_cell.length_a   1.000
_cell.length_b   1.000
_cell.length_c   1.000
_cell.angle_alpha   90.00
_cell.angle_beta   90.00
_cell.angle_gamma   90.00
#
_symmetry.space_group_name_H-M   'P 1'
#
loop_
_entity.id
_entity.type
_entity.pdbx_description
1 polymer ?
#
loop_
_entity_poly.entity_id
_entity_poly.type
_entity_poly.pdbx_seq_one_letter_code
_entity_poly.pdbx_strand_id
1 'polypeptide(L)'
;MWFTNLFLGDGFSTLGYDWYKYKSNDTSKFNDPLIKIFPRQAKCTYHKTGSSGTLEKIDSLCLLPQNIANEQIFLFLWVWYVFLTLAS
;
A
#
# COMPACT_ATOMS: atom_id res chain seq x y z
N MET A 1 -8.18 13.07 -10.75
CA MET A 1 -8.21 13.10 -9.27
C MET A 1 -9.46 12.46 -8.67
N TRP A 2 -10.69 12.83 -9.07
CA TRP A 2 -11.91 12.32 -8.40
C TRP A 2 -12.08 10.79 -8.40
N PHE A 3 -11.94 10.14 -9.56
CA PHE A 3 -12.09 8.67 -9.68
C PHE A 3 -11.03 7.90 -8.86
N THR A 4 -9.78 8.36 -8.90
CA THR A 4 -8.69 7.72 -8.14
C THR A 4 -8.82 7.96 -6.64
N ASN A 5 -9.39 9.10 -6.22
CA ASN A 5 -9.72 9.36 -4.82
C ASN A 5 -10.83 8.44 -4.32
N LEU A 6 -11.88 8.23 -5.12
CA LEU A 6 -12.96 7.29 -4.80
C LEU A 6 -12.43 5.85 -4.68
N PHE A 7 -11.57 5.43 -5.59
CA PHE A 7 -10.99 4.08 -5.60
C PHE A 7 -10.09 3.80 -4.38
N LEU A 8 -9.33 4.79 -3.91
CA LEU A 8 -8.41 4.67 -2.77
C LEU A 8 -9.03 5.09 -1.42
N GLY A 9 -10.33 5.37 -1.37
CA GLY A 9 -11.00 5.79 -0.13
C GLY A 9 -10.47 7.12 0.41
N ASP A 10 -10.42 8.14 -0.47
CA ASP A 10 -9.93 9.51 -0.22
C ASP A 10 -8.44 9.66 0.10
N GLY A 11 -7.68 8.57 0.16
CA GLY A 11 -6.24 8.60 0.44
C GLY A 11 -5.35 9.06 -0.74
N PHE A 12 -5.92 9.28 -1.94
CA PHE A 12 -5.12 9.62 -3.11
C PHE A 12 -4.75 11.10 -3.17
N SER A 13 -5.64 12.01 -2.79
CA SER A 13 -5.40 13.45 -2.93
C SER A 13 -4.24 13.95 -2.05
N THR A 14 -4.11 13.41 -0.83
CA THR A 14 -3.03 13.78 0.10
C THR A 14 -1.75 12.95 -0.09
N LEU A 15 -1.80 11.91 -0.93
CA LEU A 15 -0.74 10.91 -1.10
C LEU A 15 0.64 11.52 -1.32
N GLY A 16 0.77 12.43 -2.29
CA GLY A 16 2.07 13.01 -2.63
C GLY A 16 2.63 13.94 -1.55
N TYR A 17 1.78 14.72 -0.88
CA TYR A 17 2.20 15.57 0.23
C TYR A 17 2.67 14.74 1.42
N ASP A 18 1.89 13.72 1.80
CA ASP A 18 2.22 12.83 2.91
C ASP A 18 3.50 12.03 2.62
N TRP A 19 3.67 11.57 1.37
CA TRP A 19 4.89 10.88 0.95
C TRP A 19 6.12 11.78 0.98
N TYR A 20 6.02 13.01 0.48
CA TYR A 20 7.12 13.99 0.52
C TYR A 20 7.51 14.33 1.96
N LYS A 21 6.51 14.55 2.84
CA LYS A 21 6.73 14.82 4.26
C LYS A 21 7.37 13.64 5.00
N TYR A 22 6.96 12.42 4.68
CA TYR A 22 7.56 11.19 5.21
C TYR A 22 9.02 11.05 4.78
N LYS A 23 9.31 11.27 3.48
CA LYS A 23 10.67 11.24 2.92
C LYS A 23 11.59 12.27 3.60
N SER A 24 11.05 13.42 3.97
CA SER A 24 11.82 14.51 4.61
C SER A 24 12.06 14.34 6.12
N ASN A 25 11.22 13.57 6.84
CA ASN A 25 11.29 13.49 8.30
C ASN A 25 12.00 12.23 8.84
N ASP A 26 12.68 11.45 7.97
CA ASP A 26 13.40 10.19 8.32
C ASP A 26 12.66 9.36 9.38
N THR A 27 11.34 9.21 9.19
CA THR A 27 10.48 8.56 10.17
C THR A 27 10.52 7.04 9.96
N SER A 28 10.31 6.27 11.02
CA SER A 28 10.27 4.81 10.96
C SER A 28 9.32 4.29 9.87
N LYS A 29 9.69 3.16 9.24
CA LYS A 29 8.94 2.52 8.13
C LYS A 29 7.45 2.25 8.41
N PHE A 30 7.04 2.26 9.68
CA PHE A 30 5.65 2.07 10.09
C PHE A 30 4.73 3.23 9.72
N ASN A 31 5.28 4.42 9.46
CA ASN A 31 4.52 5.60 9.07
C ASN A 31 4.56 5.90 7.57
N ASP A 32 5.03 4.95 6.74
CA ASP A 32 5.02 5.10 5.28
C ASP A 32 3.56 5.15 4.77
N PRO A 33 3.11 6.29 4.20
CA PRO A 33 1.74 6.44 3.72
C PRO A 33 1.42 5.46 2.57
N LEU A 34 2.43 5.01 1.82
CA LEU A 34 2.24 4.02 0.75
C LEU A 34 1.91 2.65 1.31
N ILE A 35 2.52 2.24 2.43
CA ILE A 35 2.23 0.94 3.07
C ILE A 35 0.80 0.90 3.62
N LYS A 36 0.27 2.05 4.07
CA LYS A 36 -1.09 2.15 4.59
C LYS A 36 -2.15 1.88 3.53
N ILE A 37 -1.89 2.27 2.28
CA ILE A 37 -2.82 2.12 1.15
C ILE A 37 -2.53 0.82 0.38
N PHE A 38 -1.25 0.49 0.20
CA PHE A 38 -0.76 -0.65 -0.56
C PHE A 38 0.19 -1.51 0.29
N PRO A 39 -0.33 -2.39 1.16
CA PRO A 39 0.52 -3.27 1.98
C PRO A 39 1.30 -4.24 1.10
N ARG A 40 2.63 -4.25 1.23
CA ARG A 40 3.54 -5.13 0.47
C ARG A 40 3.66 -6.54 1.07
N GLN A 41 3.26 -6.71 2.32
CA GLN A 41 3.37 -7.95 3.07
C GLN A 41 2.17 -8.12 4.01
N ALA A 42 1.71 -9.36 4.19
CA ALA A 42 0.55 -9.70 5.03
C ALA A 42 0.82 -10.98 5.81
N LYS A 43 0.14 -11.14 6.96
CA LYS A 43 0.11 -12.41 7.69
C LYS A 43 -0.85 -13.37 7.00
N CYS A 44 -0.35 -14.55 6.63
CA CYS A 44 -1.14 -15.63 6.07
C CYS A 44 -1.19 -16.80 7.05
N THR A 45 -2.40 -17.25 7.39
CA THR A 45 -2.61 -18.43 8.23
C THR A 45 -2.99 -19.61 7.36
N TYR A 46 -2.13 -20.62 7.33
CA TYR A 46 -2.38 -21.89 6.67
C TYR A 46 -2.97 -22.88 7.67
N HIS A 47 -4.02 -23.58 7.25
CA HIS A 47 -4.64 -24.65 8.04
C HIS A 47 -4.22 -25.99 7.47
N LYS A 48 -3.51 -26.81 8.27
CA LYS A 48 -3.09 -28.16 7.89
C LYS A 48 -3.72 -29.17 8.83
N THR A 49 -4.20 -30.29 8.30
CA THR A 49 -4.63 -31.44 9.11
C THR A 49 -3.43 -32.35 9.38
N GLY A 50 -3.10 -32.56 10.66
CA GLY A 50 -2.04 -33.46 11.10
C GLY A 50 -2.43 -34.94 11.00
N SER A 51 -1.45 -35.83 11.13
CA SER A 51 -1.63 -37.29 11.06
C SER A 51 -2.64 -37.84 12.09
N SER A 52 -2.85 -37.13 13.20
CA SER A 52 -3.79 -37.48 14.26
C SER A 52 -5.20 -36.87 14.09
N GLY A 53 -5.47 -36.19 12.97
CA GLY A 53 -6.75 -35.51 12.71
C GLY A 53 -6.89 -34.12 13.35
N THR A 54 -5.85 -33.61 14.01
CA THR A 54 -5.84 -32.27 14.61
C THR A 54 -5.57 -31.19 13.56
N LEU A 55 -6.32 -30.09 13.61
CA LEU A 55 -6.10 -28.89 12.79
C LEU A 55 -4.96 -28.06 13.39
N GLU A 56 -3.85 -27.97 12.68
CA GLU A 56 -2.72 -27.11 13.00
C GLU A 56 -2.79 -25.80 12.20
N LYS A 57 -2.58 -24.67 12.90
CA LYS A 57 -2.50 -23.34 12.29
C LYS A 57 -1.04 -22.95 12.13
N ILE A 58 -0.61 -22.69 10.90
CA ILE A 58 0.74 -22.24 10.58
C ILE A 58 0.66 -20.80 10.11
N ASP A 59 1.21 -19.89 10.91
CA ASP A 59 1.31 -18.49 10.55
C ASP A 59 2.59 -18.23 9.75
N SER A 60 2.45 -17.53 8.63
CA SER A 60 3.53 -17.23 7.71
C SER A 60 3.41 -15.80 7.18
N LEU A 61 4.50 -15.29 6.59
CA LEU A 61 4.51 -14.00 5.92
C LEU A 61 4.28 -14.19 4.41
N CYS A 62 3.26 -13.54 3.86
CA CYS A 62 3.01 -13.47 2.43
C CYS A 62 3.48 -12.13 1.86
N LEU A 63 4.00 -12.16 0.63
CA LEU A 63 4.31 -10.97 -0.15
C LEU A 63 3.18 -10.68 -1.13
N LEU A 64 2.87 -9.39 -1.32
CA LEU A 64 1.85 -8.90 -2.25
C LEU A 64 2.54 -8.16 -3.40
N PRO A 65 3.04 -8.87 -4.43
CA PRO A 65 3.80 -8.24 -5.52
C PRO A 65 2.99 -7.21 -6.31
N GLN A 66 1.68 -7.42 -6.43
CA GLN A 66 0.78 -6.47 -7.08
C GLN A 66 0.77 -5.11 -6.39
N ASN A 67 0.86 -5.10 -5.05
CA ASN A 67 0.86 -3.86 -4.29
C ASN A 67 2.19 -3.10 -4.41
N ILE A 68 3.30 -3.80 -4.62
CA ILE A 68 4.61 -3.18 -4.91
C ILE A 68 4.59 -2.44 -6.26
N ALA A 69 3.91 -3.00 -7.27
CA ALA A 69 3.75 -2.31 -8.54
C ALA A 69 2.78 -1.12 -8.41
N ASN A 70 1.65 -1.32 -7.74
CA ASN A 70 0.64 -0.30 -7.56
C ASN A 70 1.17 0.94 -6.81
N GLU A 71 1.96 0.78 -5.75
CA GLU A 71 2.48 1.94 -4.99
C GLU A 71 3.31 2.89 -5.88
N GLN A 72 4.08 2.36 -6.84
CA GLN A 72 4.91 3.16 -7.73
C GLN A 72 4.07 3.85 -8.81
N ILE A 73 3.10 3.13 -9.39
CA ILE A 73 2.21 3.65 -10.44
C ILE A 73 1.34 4.78 -9.87
N PHE A 74 0.74 4.60 -8.70
CA PHE A 74 -0.14 5.61 -8.11
C PHE A 74 0.63 6.87 -7.67
N LEU A 75 1.88 6.72 -7.21
CA LEU A 75 2.74 7.85 -6.91
C LEU A 75 3.08 8.65 -8.19
N PHE A 76 3.41 7.95 -9.28
CA PHE A 76 3.62 8.58 -10.59
C PHE A 76 2.36 9.31 -11.09
N LEU A 77 1.20 8.66 -11.03
CA LEU A 77 -0.08 9.24 -11.43
C LEU A 77 -0.44 10.49 -10.62
N TRP A 78 -0.10 10.53 -9.33
CA TRP A 78 -0.33 11.71 -8.50
C TRP A 78 0.46 12.92 -9.00
N VAL A 79 1.77 12.76 -9.23
CA VAL A 79 2.63 13.83 -9.77
C VAL A 79 2.15 14.26 -11.16
N TRP A 80 1.80 13.29 -12.00
CA TRP A 80 1.26 13.54 -13.33
C TRP A 80 -0.02 14.38 -13.30
N TYR A 81 -0.98 14.05 -12.43
CA TYR A 81 -2.21 14.82 -12.32
C TYR A 81 -1.97 16.22 -11.74
N VAL A 82 -1.06 16.38 -10.78
CA VAL A 82 -0.68 17.72 -10.27
C VAL A 82 -0.09 18.57 -11.41
N PHE A 83 0.79 17.99 -12.22
CA PHE A 83 1.33 18.66 -13.40
C PHE A 83 0.23 19.06 -14.39
N LEU A 84 -0.69 18.14 -14.71
CA LEU A 84 -1.82 18.43 -15.60
C LEU A 84 -2.72 19.55 -15.06
N THR A 85 -2.98 19.61 -13.75
CA THR A 85 -3.78 20.69 -13.16
C THR A 85 -3.09 22.04 -13.15
N LEU A 86 -1.76 22.09 -13.16
CA LEU A 86 -0.98 23.33 -13.23
C LEU A 86 -0.80 23.81 -14.68
N ALA A 87 -0.78 22.88 -15.64
CA ALA A 87 -0.61 23.16 -17.06
C ALA A 87 -1.94 23.47 -17.79
N SER A 88 -3.08 23.22 -17.15
CA SER A 88 -4.43 23.45 -17.69
C SER A 88 -5.03 24.78 -17.25
#